data_AF-A0A7X0MGW2-F1
#
_entry.id   AF-A0A7X0MGW2-F1
#
_cell.length_a   1.000
_cell.length_b   1.000
_cell.length_c   1.000
_cell.angle_alpha   90.00
_cell.angle_beta   90.00
_cell.angle_gamma   90.00
#
_symmetry.space_group_name_H-M   'P 1'
#
loop_
_entity.id
_entity.type
_entity.pdbx_description
1 polymer ?
#
loop_
_entity_poly.entity_id
_entity_poly.type
_entity_poly.pdbx_seq_one_letter_code
_entity_poly.pdbx_strand_id
1 'polypeptide(L)'
;MKKYFFYTYILFLLAGLFGCSKKDESLVFGNAAQQRALTDLKKDQLLLTSAPYGWKAVIFPGSDIGRGFFFKFNDQNQVQTYPDPSLKLISPAYGDPGISSYQLKSLQRTSLIFDTYSSLSILSDPQNGVRGSGYSSDIEFSFTSASSDTIRFTGNFNQTPMTLIKATAAEYDAYQKDGLQVFKTALINYSTSIMGKKLNLAIDATHNPECTIVTDKDNDRTFTLIYTDSKGVSQKQTTKWGPTVNSLFFQTPILYNDIVINEVFYDTAKLSMYIMWKGKRYEIVAS
;
A
#
# COMPACT_ATOMS: atom_id res chain seq x y z
N MET A 1 -23.01 60.36 34.96
CA MET A 1 -22.13 59.41 34.23
C MET A 1 -22.19 57.97 34.78
N LYS A 2 -22.27 57.74 36.11
CA LYS A 2 -22.38 56.38 36.69
C LYS A 2 -23.65 55.57 36.34
N LYS A 3 -24.79 56.22 36.12
CA LYS A 3 -26.06 55.51 35.79
C LYS A 3 -26.03 54.87 34.40
N TYR A 4 -25.44 55.53 33.41
CA TYR A 4 -25.34 55.00 32.04
C TYR A 4 -24.40 53.78 31.98
N PHE A 5 -23.32 53.79 32.75
CA PHE A 5 -22.37 52.66 32.84
C PHE A 5 -23.04 51.38 33.39
N PHE A 6 -23.98 51.53 34.33
CA PHE A 6 -24.74 50.42 34.89
C PHE A 6 -25.71 49.81 33.86
N TYR A 7 -26.38 50.63 33.06
CA TYR A 7 -27.25 50.16 31.99
C TYR A 7 -26.48 49.51 30.84
N THR A 8 -25.28 50.00 30.49
CA THR A 8 -24.42 49.35 29.48
C THR A 8 -23.92 47.98 29.96
N TYR A 9 -23.63 47.85 31.26
CA TYR A 9 -23.20 46.57 31.86
C TYR A 9 -24.33 45.54 31.86
N ILE A 10 -25.56 45.95 32.19
CA ILE A 10 -26.75 45.10 32.13
C ILE A 10 -27.06 44.68 30.69
N LEU A 11 -26.90 45.57 29.71
CA LEU A 11 -27.11 45.25 28.29
C LEU A 11 -26.10 44.21 27.77
N PHE A 12 -24.83 44.31 28.18
CA PHE A 12 -23.81 43.30 27.86
C PHE A 12 -24.06 41.96 28.56
N LEU A 13 -24.56 41.98 29.79
CA LEU A 13 -24.91 40.77 30.54
C LEU A 13 -26.11 40.04 29.90
N LEU A 14 -27.13 40.79 29.45
CA LEU A 14 -28.28 40.25 28.74
C LEU A 14 -27.94 39.77 27.33
N ALA A 15 -27.02 40.44 26.62
CA ALA A 15 -26.55 39.98 25.31
C ALA A 15 -25.79 38.64 25.39
N GLY A 16 -25.11 38.36 26.50
CA GLY A 16 -24.44 37.07 26.75
C GLY A 16 -25.39 35.89 26.97
N LEU A 17 -26.63 36.14 27.40
CA LEU A 17 -27.63 35.10 27.67
C LEU A 17 -28.37 34.62 26.41
N PHE A 18 -28.31 35.35 25.29
CA PHE A 18 -28.89 34.95 24.01
C PHE A 18 -27.90 34.21 23.08
N GLY A 19 -26.65 33.98 23.52
CA GLY A 19 -25.60 33.37 22.71
C GLY A 19 -25.68 31.85 22.52
N CYS A 20 -26.66 31.16 23.13
CA CYS A 20 -26.77 29.70 23.03
C CYS A 20 -28.23 29.24 23.02
N SER A 21 -29.02 29.72 22.05
CA SER A 21 -30.13 28.88 21.60
C SER A 21 -29.49 27.67 20.91
N LYS A 22 -29.61 26.46 21.49
CA LYS A 22 -29.44 25.20 20.77
C LYS A 22 -30.51 25.16 19.68
N LYS A 23 -30.29 25.90 18.59
CA LYS A 23 -30.95 25.60 17.33
C LYS A 23 -30.37 24.24 16.98
N ASP A 24 -31.25 23.25 16.80
CA ASP A 24 -30.90 22.00 16.14
C ASP A 24 -30.08 22.38 14.92
N GLU A 25 -28.77 22.21 15.01
CA GLU A 25 -27.92 22.34 13.84
C GLU A 25 -28.47 21.29 12.89
N SER A 26 -29.08 21.75 11.81
CA SER A 26 -29.39 20.88 10.68
C SER A 26 -28.05 20.26 10.31
N LEU A 27 -27.79 19.05 10.78
CA LEU A 27 -26.52 18.37 10.58
C LEU A 27 -26.35 18.33 9.07
N VAL A 28 -25.37 19.06 8.54
CA VAL A 28 -25.11 19.18 7.09
C VAL A 28 -24.97 17.79 6.43
N PHE A 29 -24.66 16.78 7.25
CA PHE A 29 -24.46 15.38 6.85
C PHE A 29 -25.39 14.40 7.59
N GLY A 30 -26.51 14.86 8.15
CA GLY A 30 -27.51 14.03 8.86
C GLY A 30 -27.10 13.54 10.25
N ASN A 31 -25.88 13.00 10.40
CA ASN A 31 -25.35 12.46 11.67
C ASN A 31 -24.26 13.35 12.28
N ALA A 32 -24.15 13.32 13.62
CA ALA A 32 -23.08 13.99 14.36
C ALA A 32 -21.70 13.49 13.88
N ALA A 33 -20.69 14.36 13.88
CA ALA A 33 -19.34 14.03 13.40
C ALA A 33 -18.76 12.79 14.11
N GLN A 34 -18.99 12.65 15.42
CA GLN A 34 -18.56 11.49 16.21
C GLN A 34 -19.21 10.17 15.74
N GLN A 35 -20.50 10.20 15.42
CA GLN A 35 -21.21 9.00 14.95
C GLN A 35 -20.71 8.56 13.57
N ARG A 36 -20.40 9.52 12.68
CA ARG A 36 -19.79 9.25 11.38
C ARG A 36 -18.41 8.59 11.55
N ALA A 37 -17.54 9.17 12.39
CA ALA A 37 -16.23 8.61 12.68
C ALA A 37 -16.29 7.17 13.24
N LEU A 38 -17.22 6.89 14.16
CA LEU A 38 -17.41 5.53 14.68
C LEU A 38 -17.94 4.54 13.64
N THR A 39 -18.76 5.03 12.69
CA THR A 39 -19.28 4.22 11.59
C THR A 39 -18.16 3.85 10.62
N ASP A 40 -17.33 4.83 10.24
CA ASP A 40 -16.18 4.61 9.36
C ASP A 40 -15.17 3.65 9.99
N LEU A 41 -14.84 3.82 11.29
CA LEU A 41 -13.97 2.89 12.02
C LEU A 41 -14.49 1.45 12.00
N LYS A 42 -15.78 1.24 12.24
CA LYS A 42 -16.39 -0.11 12.21
C LYS A 42 -16.36 -0.71 10.80
N LYS A 43 -16.64 0.11 9.79
CA LYS A 43 -16.59 -0.32 8.38
C LYS A 43 -15.17 -0.74 7.99
N ASP A 44 -14.17 0.06 8.33
CA ASP A 44 -12.78 -0.19 7.99
C ASP A 44 -12.23 -1.41 8.77
N GLN A 45 -12.64 -1.59 10.03
CA GLN A 45 -12.33 -2.79 10.83
C GLN A 45 -12.91 -4.07 10.20
N LEU A 46 -14.18 -4.01 9.77
CA LEU A 46 -14.83 -5.13 9.09
C LEU A 46 -14.14 -5.41 7.76
N LEU A 47 -13.75 -4.37 7.03
CA LEU A 47 -13.05 -4.53 5.76
C LEU A 47 -11.73 -5.28 5.95
N LEU A 48 -10.88 -4.85 6.89
CA LEU A 48 -9.59 -5.51 7.16
C LEU A 48 -9.75 -6.99 7.55
N THR A 49 -10.77 -7.31 8.34
CA THR A 49 -11.03 -8.68 8.83
C THR A 49 -11.87 -9.52 7.85
N SER A 50 -12.46 -8.93 6.81
CA SER A 50 -13.29 -9.63 5.80
C SER A 50 -12.49 -10.49 4.81
N ALA A 51 -11.15 -10.42 4.82
CA ALA A 51 -10.32 -11.23 3.94
C ALA A 51 -9.95 -12.56 4.64
N PRO A 52 -10.64 -13.68 4.35
CA PRO A 52 -10.45 -14.94 5.08
C PRO A 52 -9.04 -15.51 4.91
N TYR A 53 -8.32 -15.13 3.86
CA TYR A 53 -6.94 -15.53 3.59
C TYR A 53 -5.95 -14.38 3.74
N GLY A 54 -6.36 -13.26 4.35
CA GLY A 54 -5.52 -12.09 4.57
C GLY A 54 -5.27 -11.24 3.31
N TRP A 55 -4.25 -10.41 3.40
CA TRP A 55 -3.91 -9.38 2.43
C TRP A 55 -2.44 -9.49 2.02
N LYS A 56 -2.19 -9.52 0.72
CA LYS A 56 -0.88 -9.16 0.17
C LYS A 56 -0.69 -7.67 0.37
N ALA A 57 0.49 -7.25 0.78
CA ALA A 57 0.77 -5.86 1.05
C ALA A 57 2.04 -5.44 0.31
N VAL A 58 2.01 -4.26 -0.31
CA VAL A 58 3.19 -3.66 -0.91
C VAL A 58 3.34 -2.24 -0.40
N ILE A 59 4.52 -1.95 0.15
CA ILE A 59 4.89 -0.66 0.72
C ILE A 59 6.07 -0.11 -0.07
N PHE A 60 6.05 1.19 -0.39
CA PHE A 60 7.16 1.87 -1.07
C PHE A 60 7.76 2.92 -0.12
N PRO A 61 8.83 2.56 0.63
CA PRO A 61 9.51 3.50 1.51
C PRO A 61 10.18 4.63 0.70
N GLY A 62 10.36 5.80 1.32
CA GLY A 62 10.91 6.98 0.63
C GLY A 62 12.36 6.80 0.13
N SER A 63 13.20 6.11 0.92
CA SER A 63 14.63 5.94 0.63
C SER A 63 15.02 4.49 0.31
N ASP A 64 14.06 3.69 -0.18
CA ASP A 64 14.26 2.26 -0.42
C ASP A 64 13.44 1.73 -1.62
N ILE A 65 13.61 0.44 -1.93
CA ILE A 65 12.84 -0.30 -2.94
C ILE A 65 11.48 -0.75 -2.40
N GLY A 66 10.55 -1.06 -3.31
CA GLY A 66 9.24 -1.61 -2.91
C GLY A 66 9.38 -2.91 -2.13
N ARG A 67 8.71 -3.01 -0.98
CA ARG A 67 8.75 -4.15 -0.07
C ARG A 67 7.42 -4.89 -0.05
N GLY A 68 7.51 -6.20 -0.14
CA GLY A 68 6.37 -7.10 -0.02
C GLY A 68 6.14 -7.49 1.44
N PHE A 69 4.88 -7.56 1.83
CA PHE A 69 4.43 -8.09 3.10
C PHE A 69 3.16 -8.92 2.86
N PHE A 70 2.76 -9.66 3.88
CA PHE A 70 1.42 -10.21 4.01
C PHE A 70 0.89 -9.88 5.38
N PHE A 71 -0.38 -9.50 5.47
CA PHE A 71 -1.07 -9.18 6.71
C PHE A 71 -2.38 -9.95 6.81
N LYS A 72 -2.59 -10.65 7.93
CA LYS A 72 -3.88 -11.26 8.27
C LYS A 72 -4.35 -10.71 9.61
N PHE A 73 -5.31 -9.81 9.53
CA PHE A 73 -5.92 -9.15 10.68
C PHE A 73 -6.99 -10.05 11.31
N ASN A 74 -7.07 -10.06 12.65
CA ASN A 74 -8.16 -10.66 13.40
C ASN A 74 -9.00 -9.60 14.13
N ASP A 75 -10.08 -10.05 14.78
CA ASP A 75 -11.01 -9.25 15.57
C ASP A 75 -10.52 -8.97 17.00
N GLN A 76 -9.35 -9.51 17.40
CA GLN A 76 -8.67 -9.20 18.66
C GLN A 76 -7.52 -8.19 18.49
N ASN A 77 -7.55 -7.37 17.43
CA ASN A 77 -6.54 -6.34 17.17
C ASN A 77 -5.11 -6.89 16.98
N GLN A 78 -4.98 -8.13 16.49
CA GLN A 78 -3.72 -8.73 16.11
C GLN A 78 -3.62 -8.90 14.60
N VAL A 79 -2.39 -8.83 14.09
CA VAL A 79 -2.07 -9.03 12.69
C VAL A 79 -0.93 -10.03 12.57
N GLN A 80 -1.20 -11.13 11.87
CA GLN A 80 -0.16 -12.07 11.46
C GLN A 80 0.57 -11.48 10.24
N THR A 81 1.89 -11.49 10.28
CA THR A 81 2.76 -10.86 9.28
C THR A 81 3.76 -11.84 8.67
N TYR A 82 3.85 -11.86 7.33
CA TYR A 82 4.99 -12.45 6.62
C TYR A 82 5.70 -11.36 5.81
N PRO A 83 6.89 -10.90 6.24
CA PRO A 83 7.59 -9.78 5.59
C PRO A 83 8.50 -10.23 4.44
N ASP A 84 8.96 -9.27 3.65
CA ASP A 84 10.09 -9.44 2.74
C ASP A 84 11.26 -10.12 3.49
N PRO A 85 11.95 -11.12 2.89
CA PRO A 85 13.01 -11.85 3.59
C PRO A 85 14.13 -10.98 4.16
N SER A 86 14.35 -9.78 3.59
CA SER A 86 15.33 -8.80 4.09
C SER A 86 14.91 -8.11 5.39
N LEU A 87 13.64 -8.24 5.80
CA LEU A 87 13.03 -7.56 6.95
C LEU A 87 12.57 -8.55 8.03
N LYS A 88 13.09 -9.78 8.02
CA LYS A 88 12.75 -10.76 9.06
C LYS A 88 13.34 -10.31 10.40
N LEU A 89 12.47 -10.10 11.39
CA LEU A 89 12.88 -9.85 12.76
C LEU A 89 13.32 -11.18 13.39
N ILE A 90 14.60 -11.29 13.75
CA ILE A 90 15.12 -12.46 14.47
C ILE A 90 15.58 -11.97 15.84
N SER A 91 14.69 -11.99 16.83
CA SER A 91 15.09 -11.67 18.20
C SER A 91 14.20 -12.36 19.24
N PRO A 92 14.81 -13.12 20.19
CA PRO A 92 14.10 -13.70 21.32
C PRO A 92 13.43 -12.67 22.24
N ALA A 93 13.85 -11.40 22.19
CA ALA A 93 13.37 -10.34 23.08
C ALA A 93 12.00 -9.77 22.68
N TYR A 94 11.54 -10.00 21.43
CA TYR A 94 10.35 -9.35 20.88
C TYR A 94 9.18 -10.31 20.58
N GLY A 95 9.20 -11.54 21.10
CA GLY A 95 8.11 -12.52 20.92
C GLY A 95 8.10 -13.22 19.56
N ASP A 96 6.96 -13.79 19.16
CA ASP A 96 6.78 -14.35 17.82
C ASP A 96 6.79 -13.20 16.79
N PRO A 97 7.84 -13.05 15.96
CA PRO A 97 7.95 -11.93 15.02
C PRO A 97 6.84 -11.94 13.96
N GLY A 98 6.10 -13.05 13.85
CA GLY A 98 4.97 -13.21 12.95
C GLY A 98 3.65 -12.63 13.46
N ILE A 99 3.53 -12.18 14.73
CA ILE A 99 2.28 -11.61 15.26
C ILE A 99 2.57 -10.27 15.95
N SER A 100 1.88 -9.22 15.50
CA SER A 100 1.88 -7.88 16.11
C SER A 100 0.46 -7.42 16.40
N SER A 101 0.30 -6.32 17.14
CA SER A 101 -1.00 -5.66 17.31
C SER A 101 -1.15 -4.46 16.36
N TYR A 102 -2.42 -4.12 16.12
CA TYR A 102 -2.80 -2.96 15.34
C TYR A 102 -4.01 -2.26 15.97
N GLN A 103 -4.20 -0.98 15.63
CA GLN A 103 -5.39 -0.22 16.01
C GLN A 103 -5.88 0.61 14.84
N LEU A 104 -7.18 0.86 14.81
CA LEU A 104 -7.79 1.89 13.96
C LEU A 104 -8.12 3.12 14.80
N LYS A 105 -7.67 4.29 14.35
CA LYS A 105 -8.03 5.58 14.98
C LYS A 105 -8.56 6.55 13.94
N SER A 106 -9.59 7.30 14.33
CA SER A 106 -10.10 8.42 13.53
C SER A 106 -9.30 9.67 13.88
N LEU A 107 -8.26 9.96 13.09
CA LEU A 107 -7.49 11.21 13.18
C LEU A 107 -8.15 12.24 12.25
N GLN A 108 -7.41 12.73 11.25
CA GLN A 108 -8.01 13.47 10.12
C GLN A 108 -8.77 12.54 9.15
N ARG A 109 -8.36 11.27 9.10
CA ARG A 109 -8.97 10.14 8.39
C ARG A 109 -8.86 8.91 9.29
N THR A 110 -9.56 7.83 8.96
CA THR A 110 -9.28 6.54 9.60
C THR A 110 -7.83 6.16 9.28
N SER A 111 -7.07 5.82 10.32
CA SER A 111 -5.67 5.42 10.22
C SER A 111 -5.47 4.04 10.83
N LEU A 112 -4.81 3.16 10.09
CA LEU A 112 -4.25 1.90 10.56
C LEU A 112 -2.90 2.14 11.21
N ILE A 113 -2.76 1.75 12.47
CA ILE A 113 -1.56 1.96 13.28
C ILE A 113 -1.05 0.60 13.73
N PHE A 114 0.21 0.31 13.46
CA PHE A 114 0.91 -0.84 14.04
C PHE A 114 1.57 -0.40 15.35
N ASP A 115 1.03 -0.82 16.49
CA ASP A 115 1.37 -0.27 17.82
C ASP A 115 2.40 -1.09 18.61
N THR A 116 2.71 -2.31 18.14
CA THR A 116 3.88 -3.09 18.59
C THR A 116 4.99 -3.08 17.55
N TYR A 117 6.24 -3.05 18.03
CA TYR A 117 7.40 -3.19 17.15
C TYR A 117 7.37 -4.53 16.41
N SER A 118 7.42 -4.48 15.08
CA SER A 118 7.29 -5.65 14.20
C SER A 118 8.26 -5.54 13.01
N SER A 119 8.27 -6.52 12.11
CA SER A 119 9.08 -6.45 10.88
C SER A 119 8.81 -5.21 10.02
N LEU A 120 7.61 -4.64 10.09
CA LEU A 120 7.31 -3.37 9.43
C LEU A 120 8.11 -2.20 10.05
N SER A 121 8.29 -2.21 11.37
CA SER A 121 9.00 -1.17 12.11
C SER A 121 10.47 -1.04 11.71
N ILE A 122 11.09 -2.11 11.18
CA ILE A 122 12.45 -2.09 10.65
C ILE A 122 12.60 -1.02 9.56
N LEU A 123 11.56 -0.78 8.76
CA LEU A 123 11.58 0.22 7.69
C LEU A 123 11.58 1.68 8.20
N SER A 124 11.22 1.89 9.46
CA SER A 124 11.20 3.20 10.10
C SER A 124 12.23 3.31 11.24
N ASP A 125 12.97 2.25 11.53
CA ASP A 125 13.94 2.21 12.62
C ASP A 125 15.17 3.07 12.26
N PRO A 126 15.52 4.09 13.07
CA PRO A 126 16.62 5.01 12.76
C PRO A 126 18.01 4.36 12.76
N GLN A 127 18.15 3.12 13.23
CA GLN A 127 19.37 2.33 13.14
C GLN A 127 19.56 1.65 11.78
N ASN A 128 18.49 1.52 11.00
CA ASN A 128 18.52 0.96 9.65
C ASN A 128 18.53 2.07 8.59
N GLY A 129 18.96 1.76 7.37
CA GLY A 129 18.93 2.71 6.26
C GLY A 129 19.70 4.02 6.53
N VAL A 130 19.04 5.17 6.33
CA VAL A 130 19.61 6.49 6.58
C VAL A 130 19.56 6.79 8.07
N ARG A 131 20.73 7.06 8.66
CA ARG A 131 20.89 7.36 10.09
C ARG A 131 19.87 8.40 10.57
N GLY A 132 19.06 8.02 11.54
CA GLY A 132 18.05 8.90 12.15
C GLY A 132 16.67 8.89 11.47
N SER A 133 16.52 8.27 10.30
CA SER A 133 15.26 8.25 9.54
C SER A 133 14.83 6.88 9.01
N GLY A 134 15.63 5.83 9.21
CA GLY A 134 15.30 4.51 8.68
C GLY A 134 15.37 4.46 7.16
N TYR A 135 14.50 3.65 6.58
CA TYR A 135 14.17 3.65 5.14
C TYR A 135 13.05 4.63 4.79
N SER A 136 12.72 5.54 5.71
CA SER A 136 11.68 6.56 5.54
C SER A 136 10.30 5.96 5.24
N SER A 137 9.94 4.85 5.91
CA SER A 137 8.58 4.29 5.92
C SER A 137 7.75 4.84 7.08
N ASP A 138 6.45 4.57 7.06
CA ASP A 138 5.54 4.85 8.17
C ASP A 138 5.15 3.56 8.92
N ILE A 139 4.64 3.73 10.15
CA ILE A 139 3.93 2.70 10.93
C ILE A 139 2.45 3.07 11.15
N GLU A 140 2.07 4.27 10.72
CA GLU A 140 0.71 4.78 10.74
C GLU A 140 0.28 5.17 9.33
N PHE A 141 -0.84 4.60 8.87
CA PHE A 141 -1.29 4.69 7.50
C PHE A 141 -2.76 5.11 7.43
N SER A 142 -3.02 6.28 6.87
CA SER A 142 -4.39 6.75 6.61
C SER A 142 -4.99 6.05 5.40
N PHE A 143 -6.24 5.60 5.50
CA PHE A 143 -6.99 5.10 4.35
C PHE A 143 -7.15 6.20 3.28
N THR A 144 -6.91 5.86 2.02
CA THR A 144 -7.10 6.77 0.88
C THR A 144 -8.21 6.30 -0.06
N SER A 145 -8.30 5.00 -0.31
CA SER A 145 -9.43 4.39 -1.01
C SER A 145 -9.57 2.91 -0.64
N ALA A 146 -10.78 2.37 -0.79
CA ALA A 146 -11.08 1.00 -0.43
C ALA A 146 -12.16 0.42 -1.36
N SER A 147 -11.88 -0.76 -1.90
CA SER A 147 -12.84 -1.66 -2.56
C SER A 147 -12.91 -2.97 -1.79
N SER A 148 -13.70 -3.92 -2.28
CA SER A 148 -13.80 -5.25 -1.67
C SER A 148 -12.51 -6.07 -1.76
N ASP A 149 -11.61 -5.76 -2.69
CA ASP A 149 -10.41 -6.53 -3.02
C ASP A 149 -9.10 -5.75 -2.85
N THR A 150 -9.16 -4.41 -2.77
CA THR A 150 -7.98 -3.56 -2.68
C THR A 150 -8.21 -2.42 -1.69
N ILE A 151 -7.24 -2.16 -0.84
CA ILE A 151 -7.24 -1.02 0.09
C ILE A 151 -5.95 -0.25 -0.11
N ARG A 152 -6.06 1.07 -0.29
CA ARG A 152 -4.91 1.96 -0.46
C ARG A 152 -4.79 2.86 0.74
N PHE A 153 -3.54 3.12 1.10
CA PHE A 153 -3.18 3.96 2.22
C PHE A 153 -2.05 4.91 1.85
N THR A 154 -1.95 5.97 2.63
CA THR A 154 -0.80 6.88 2.65
C THR A 154 -0.32 7.01 4.09
N GLY A 155 0.99 6.83 4.28
CA GLY A 155 1.62 6.98 5.57
C GLY A 155 1.50 8.41 6.11
N ASN A 156 1.28 8.55 7.42
CA ASN A 156 0.91 9.84 8.01
C ASN A 156 2.09 10.83 8.06
N PHE A 157 3.32 10.35 8.20
CA PHE A 157 4.52 11.17 8.37
C PHE A 157 5.32 11.29 7.08
N ASN A 158 5.79 10.17 6.53
CA ASN A 158 6.63 10.14 5.32
C ASN A 158 5.82 10.09 4.01
N GLN A 159 4.48 10.06 4.10
CA GLN A 159 3.58 9.98 2.94
C GLN A 159 3.83 8.73 2.07
N THR A 160 4.30 7.65 2.68
CA THR A 160 4.64 6.43 1.96
C THR A 160 3.38 5.68 1.49
N PRO A 161 3.30 5.24 0.22
CA PRO A 161 2.14 4.51 -0.25
C PRO A 161 2.22 3.05 0.20
N MET A 162 1.09 2.56 0.72
CA MET A 162 0.85 1.15 1.01
C MET A 162 -0.42 0.70 0.28
N THR A 163 -0.37 -0.47 -0.36
CA THR A 163 -1.55 -1.11 -0.95
C THR A 163 -1.72 -2.50 -0.38
N LEU A 164 -2.93 -2.81 0.10
CA LEU A 164 -3.38 -4.14 0.46
C LEU A 164 -4.21 -4.71 -0.68
N ILE A 165 -3.92 -5.94 -1.11
CA ILE A 165 -4.65 -6.69 -2.13
C ILE A 165 -5.10 -7.99 -1.49
N LYS A 166 -6.40 -8.30 -1.56
CA LYS A 166 -6.97 -9.50 -0.94
C LYS A 166 -6.26 -10.74 -1.47
N ALA A 167 -5.77 -11.58 -0.56
CA ALA A 167 -5.08 -12.81 -0.92
C ALA A 167 -6.08 -13.93 -1.20
N THR A 168 -5.69 -14.83 -2.10
CA THR A 168 -6.33 -16.12 -2.32
C THR A 168 -5.83 -17.15 -1.31
N ALA A 169 -6.52 -18.28 -1.19
CA ALA A 169 -6.07 -19.40 -0.34
C ALA A 169 -4.67 -19.89 -0.74
N ALA A 170 -4.42 -20.05 -2.05
CA ALA A 170 -3.14 -20.52 -2.56
C ALA A 170 -1.99 -19.53 -2.26
N GLU A 171 -2.27 -18.23 -2.32
CA GLU A 171 -1.27 -17.22 -1.94
C GLU A 171 -1.00 -17.25 -0.45
N TYR A 172 -2.02 -17.39 0.41
CA TYR A 172 -1.82 -17.53 1.85
C TYR A 172 -0.94 -18.74 2.19
N ASP A 173 -1.25 -19.91 1.61
CA ASP A 173 -0.44 -21.12 1.76
C ASP A 173 1.01 -20.90 1.31
N ALA A 174 1.22 -20.11 0.25
CA ALA A 174 2.56 -19.76 -0.23
C ALA A 174 3.30 -18.84 0.76
N TYR A 175 2.65 -17.82 1.33
CA TYR A 175 3.27 -16.95 2.34
C TYR A 175 3.69 -17.73 3.59
N GLN A 176 2.89 -18.71 4.02
CA GLN A 176 3.23 -19.59 5.14
C GLN A 176 4.47 -20.47 4.87
N LYS A 177 4.86 -20.65 3.61
CA LYS A 177 6.00 -21.48 3.16
C LYS A 177 7.12 -20.64 2.54
N ASP A 178 7.37 -19.44 3.10
CA ASP A 178 8.39 -18.52 2.64
C ASP A 178 8.26 -18.09 1.16
N GLY A 179 7.02 -17.96 0.66
CA GLY A 179 6.73 -17.70 -0.75
C GLY A 179 7.42 -16.45 -1.32
N LEU A 180 7.64 -15.40 -0.50
CA LEU A 180 8.41 -14.22 -0.93
C LEU A 180 9.89 -14.56 -1.19
N GLN A 181 10.50 -15.46 -0.41
CA GLN A 181 11.86 -15.92 -0.64
C GLN A 181 11.93 -16.83 -1.87
N VAL A 182 10.95 -17.72 -2.05
CA VAL A 182 10.84 -18.56 -3.25
C VAL A 182 10.73 -17.69 -4.50
N PHE A 183 9.86 -16.68 -4.46
CA PHE A 183 9.70 -15.73 -5.56
C PHE A 183 10.97 -14.93 -5.83
N LYS A 184 11.64 -14.42 -4.80
CA LYS A 184 12.93 -13.74 -4.94
C LYS A 184 13.96 -14.60 -5.69
N THR A 185 14.09 -15.87 -5.32
CA THR A 185 14.99 -16.82 -6.02
C THR A 185 14.55 -17.04 -7.46
N ALA A 186 13.26 -17.16 -7.72
CA ALA A 186 12.73 -17.30 -9.08
C ALA A 186 13.03 -16.08 -9.96
N LEU A 187 12.94 -14.85 -9.42
CA LEU A 187 13.31 -13.62 -10.13
C LEU A 187 14.79 -13.58 -10.49
N ILE A 188 15.68 -14.01 -9.60
CA ILE A 188 17.12 -14.09 -9.86
C ILE A 188 17.40 -15.06 -11.01
N ASN A 189 16.77 -16.24 -10.98
CA ASN A 189 16.91 -17.25 -12.04
C ASN A 189 16.36 -16.73 -13.38
N TYR A 190 15.19 -16.09 -13.36
CA TYR A 190 14.59 -15.48 -14.54
C TYR A 190 15.52 -14.41 -15.14
N SER A 191 15.98 -13.46 -14.32
CA SER A 191 16.91 -12.38 -14.72
C SER A 191 18.19 -12.93 -15.35
N THR A 192 18.74 -14.01 -14.77
CA THR A 192 19.91 -14.71 -15.32
C THR A 192 19.60 -15.34 -16.69
N SER A 193 18.44 -15.98 -16.86
CA SER A 193 18.04 -16.68 -18.10
C SER A 193 17.77 -15.74 -19.29
N ILE A 194 17.46 -14.48 -19.00
CA ILE A 194 17.17 -13.43 -19.99
C ILE A 194 18.30 -12.40 -20.13
N MET A 195 19.44 -12.63 -19.47
CA MET A 195 20.59 -11.73 -19.55
C MET A 195 21.03 -11.50 -21.00
N GLY A 196 21.13 -10.23 -21.39
CA GLY A 196 21.53 -9.82 -22.74
C GLY A 196 20.43 -9.91 -23.80
N LYS A 197 19.23 -10.40 -23.46
CA LYS A 197 18.07 -10.44 -24.35
C LYS A 197 17.23 -9.18 -24.22
N LYS A 198 16.54 -8.81 -25.30
CA LYS A 198 15.51 -7.77 -25.24
C LYS A 198 14.21 -8.38 -24.74
N LEU A 199 13.48 -7.64 -23.92
CA LEU A 199 12.15 -8.05 -23.48
C LEU A 199 11.10 -7.21 -24.21
N ASN A 200 10.04 -7.86 -24.69
CA ASN A 200 8.90 -7.18 -25.30
C ASN A 200 7.60 -7.71 -24.70
N LEU A 201 6.65 -6.83 -24.45
CA LEU A 201 5.29 -7.22 -24.08
C LEU A 201 4.52 -7.55 -25.37
N ALA A 202 4.20 -8.82 -25.56
CA ALA A 202 3.54 -9.30 -26.78
C ALA A 202 2.03 -9.03 -26.72
N ILE A 203 1.59 -7.91 -27.31
CA ILE A 203 0.16 -7.56 -27.41
C ILE A 203 -0.44 -8.17 -28.68
N ASP A 204 0.15 -7.87 -29.83
CA ASP A 204 -0.18 -8.42 -31.15
C ASP A 204 1.00 -8.28 -32.13
N ALA A 205 0.83 -8.65 -33.40
CA ALA A 205 1.90 -8.61 -34.40
C ALA A 205 2.49 -7.20 -34.66
N THR A 206 1.74 -6.15 -34.34
CA THR A 206 2.07 -4.74 -34.61
C THR A 206 2.37 -3.93 -33.36
N HIS A 207 1.96 -4.41 -32.17
CA HIS A 207 2.13 -3.74 -30.89
C HIS A 207 2.96 -4.61 -29.94
N ASN A 208 4.27 -4.35 -29.89
CA ASN A 208 5.22 -5.11 -29.07
C ASN A 208 6.17 -4.18 -28.29
N PRO A 209 5.64 -3.38 -27.35
CA PRO A 209 6.46 -2.41 -26.63
C PRO A 209 7.60 -3.09 -25.85
N GLU A 210 8.77 -2.46 -25.86
CA GLU A 210 9.97 -2.96 -25.18
C GLU A 210 9.82 -2.78 -23.66
N CYS A 211 10.27 -3.78 -22.91
CA CYS A 211 10.21 -3.82 -21.46
C CYS A 211 11.63 -3.87 -20.88
N THR A 212 11.83 -3.23 -19.74
CA THR A 212 13.03 -3.43 -18.90
C THR A 212 12.58 -3.71 -17.49
N ILE A 213 13.09 -4.80 -16.89
CA ILE A 213 12.79 -5.20 -15.53
C ILE A 213 14.09 -5.18 -14.74
N VAL A 214 14.19 -4.29 -13.76
CA VAL A 214 15.32 -4.22 -12.82
C VAL A 214 14.92 -4.94 -11.54
N THR A 215 15.70 -5.96 -11.17
CA THR A 215 15.46 -6.81 -9.99
C THR A 215 16.65 -6.75 -9.03
N ASP A 216 16.51 -5.99 -7.93
CA ASP A 216 17.50 -5.91 -6.84
C ASP A 216 18.93 -5.55 -7.31
N LYS A 217 19.06 -4.95 -8.50
CA LYS A 217 20.33 -4.44 -9.03
C LYS A 217 20.51 -3.02 -8.53
N ASP A 218 21.68 -2.72 -7.97
CA ASP A 218 22.03 -1.41 -7.40
C ASP A 218 21.01 -0.92 -6.34
N ASN A 219 20.40 -1.87 -5.62
CA ASN A 219 19.28 -1.63 -4.71
C ASN A 219 18.12 -0.88 -5.38
N ASP A 220 17.75 -1.29 -6.60
CA ASP A 220 16.59 -0.76 -7.33
C ASP A 220 15.62 -1.87 -7.80
N ARG A 221 14.34 -1.48 -7.87
CA ARG A 221 13.23 -2.30 -8.34
C ARG A 221 12.35 -1.44 -9.24
N THR A 222 12.62 -1.48 -10.54
CA THR A 222 11.86 -0.72 -11.54
C THR A 222 11.39 -1.59 -12.69
N PHE A 223 10.22 -1.23 -13.22
CA PHE A 223 9.72 -1.72 -14.50
C PHE A 223 9.61 -0.52 -15.44
N THR A 224 10.13 -0.67 -16.64
CA THR A 224 10.05 0.35 -17.69
C THR A 224 9.38 -0.22 -18.92
N LEU A 225 8.45 0.54 -19.49
CA LEU A 225 7.85 0.30 -20.80
C LEU A 225 8.31 1.39 -21.77
N ILE A 226 8.79 0.99 -22.94
CA ILE A 226 9.21 1.88 -24.03
C ILE A 226 8.39 1.53 -25.27
N TYR A 227 7.75 2.53 -25.86
CA TYR A 227 6.86 2.34 -26.99
C TYR A 227 6.76 3.58 -27.87
N THR A 228 6.36 3.41 -29.12
CA THR A 228 6.06 4.54 -30.00
C THR A 228 4.57 4.86 -29.94
N ASP A 229 4.22 6.12 -29.71
CA ASP A 229 2.82 6.57 -29.70
C ASP A 229 2.23 6.76 -31.11
N SER A 230 0.95 7.12 -31.18
CA SER A 230 0.23 7.33 -32.45
C SER A 230 0.79 8.49 -33.31
N LYS A 231 1.67 9.33 -32.75
CA LYS A 231 2.35 10.42 -33.47
C LYS A 231 3.77 10.04 -33.92
N GLY A 232 4.19 8.79 -33.69
CA GLY A 232 5.53 8.34 -34.03
C GLY A 232 6.60 8.74 -33.02
N VAL A 233 6.22 9.21 -31.82
CA VAL A 233 7.16 9.64 -30.78
C VAL A 233 7.44 8.50 -29.81
N SER A 234 8.72 8.30 -29.47
CA SER A 234 9.12 7.34 -28.44
C SER A 234 8.73 7.84 -27.06
N GLN A 235 7.95 7.02 -26.35
CA GLN A 235 7.49 7.22 -24.99
C GLN A 235 8.21 6.24 -24.06
N LYS A 236 8.53 6.71 -22.85
CA LYS A 236 9.13 5.92 -21.79
C LYS A 236 8.37 6.14 -20.50
N GLN A 237 7.80 5.07 -19.94
CA GLN A 237 7.18 5.09 -18.63
C GLN A 237 7.94 4.14 -17.70
N THR A 238 8.32 4.64 -16.53
CA THR A 238 9.02 3.86 -15.50
C THR A 238 8.22 3.92 -14.20
N THR A 239 8.08 2.79 -13.54
CA THR A 239 7.47 2.69 -12.21
C THR A 239 8.32 1.83 -11.30
N LYS A 240 8.28 2.12 -9.99
CA LYS A 240 8.83 1.22 -8.98
C LYS A 240 7.89 0.05 -8.78
N TRP A 241 8.42 -1.09 -8.35
CA TRP A 241 7.60 -2.24 -7.97
C TRP A 241 8.02 -2.84 -6.63
N GLY A 242 7.09 -3.55 -6.00
CA GLY A 242 7.35 -4.40 -4.85
C GLY A 242 6.79 -5.82 -5.06
N PRO A 243 7.40 -6.84 -4.45
CA PRO A 243 7.05 -8.22 -4.73
C PRO A 243 5.79 -8.66 -4.00
N THR A 244 5.02 -9.54 -4.64
CA THR A 244 4.15 -10.50 -3.95
C THR A 244 4.78 -11.90 -4.04
N VAL A 245 4.05 -12.96 -3.70
CA VAL A 245 4.53 -14.34 -3.86
C VAL A 245 4.63 -14.80 -5.32
N ASN A 246 4.06 -14.07 -6.27
CA ASN A 246 4.04 -14.47 -7.69
C ASN A 246 4.05 -13.28 -8.67
N SER A 247 4.30 -12.05 -8.20
CA SER A 247 4.20 -10.87 -9.07
C SER A 247 5.05 -9.69 -8.61
N LEU A 248 5.24 -8.75 -9.54
CA LEU A 248 5.79 -7.42 -9.36
C LEU A 248 4.61 -6.44 -9.37
N PHE A 249 4.21 -5.94 -8.20
CA PHE A 249 3.12 -4.97 -8.07
C PHE A 249 3.66 -3.54 -8.18
N PHE A 250 3.06 -2.71 -9.02
CA PHE A 250 3.57 -1.39 -9.34
C PHE A 250 3.11 -0.33 -8.34
N GLN A 251 4.00 0.64 -8.07
CA GLN A 251 3.67 1.82 -7.29
C GLN A 251 2.66 2.70 -8.03
N THR A 252 2.90 2.89 -9.33
CA THR A 252 2.03 3.63 -10.25
C THR A 252 1.72 2.78 -11.47
N PRO A 253 0.47 2.74 -11.94
CA PRO A 253 0.13 1.98 -13.13
C PRO A 253 0.87 2.52 -14.36
N ILE A 254 1.27 1.63 -15.26
CA ILE A 254 1.74 1.99 -16.61
C ILE A 254 0.57 1.92 -17.57
N LEU A 255 0.47 2.92 -18.44
CA LEU A 255 -0.59 3.03 -19.44
C LEU A 255 -0.02 2.79 -20.83
N TYR A 256 -0.58 1.85 -21.57
CA TYR A 256 -0.23 1.61 -22.97
C TYR A 256 -1.49 1.46 -23.81
N ASN A 257 -1.81 2.48 -24.62
CA ASN A 257 -3.11 2.60 -25.25
C ASN A 257 -4.23 2.49 -24.19
N ASP A 258 -5.13 1.52 -24.33
CA ASP A 258 -6.20 1.24 -23.35
C ASP A 258 -5.76 0.26 -22.23
N ILE A 259 -4.55 -0.29 -22.32
CA ILE A 259 -4.03 -1.27 -21.38
C ILE A 259 -3.50 -0.56 -20.15
N VAL A 260 -4.06 -0.94 -18.99
CA VAL A 260 -3.60 -0.47 -17.67
C VAL A 260 -2.85 -1.63 -17.02
N ILE A 261 -1.55 -1.43 -16.78
CA ILE A 261 -0.67 -2.42 -16.18
C ILE A 261 -0.39 -2.00 -14.74
N ASN A 262 -0.94 -2.73 -13.79
CA ASN A 262 -0.69 -2.52 -12.36
C ASN A 262 0.31 -3.55 -11.79
N GLU A 263 0.48 -4.67 -12.48
CA GLU A 263 1.13 -5.85 -11.94
C GLU A 263 1.65 -6.73 -13.08
N VAL A 264 2.85 -7.26 -12.91
CA VAL A 264 3.45 -8.27 -13.79
C VAL A 264 3.58 -9.56 -13.00
N PHE A 265 2.99 -10.63 -13.50
CA PHE A 265 2.98 -11.94 -12.87
C PHE A 265 4.11 -12.81 -13.41
N TYR A 266 4.61 -13.70 -12.56
CA TYR A 266 5.54 -14.74 -12.93
C TYR A 266 4.84 -16.09 -13.02
N ASP A 267 5.05 -16.78 -14.12
CA ASP A 267 4.60 -18.14 -14.32
C ASP A 267 5.75 -19.11 -14.02
N THR A 268 5.65 -19.81 -12.90
CA THR A 268 6.67 -20.77 -12.47
C THR A 268 6.77 -21.99 -13.37
N ALA A 269 5.71 -22.37 -14.09
CA ALA A 269 5.71 -23.51 -14.98
C ALA A 269 6.34 -23.18 -16.34
N LYS A 270 6.06 -21.98 -16.87
CA LYS A 270 6.64 -21.50 -18.14
C LYS A 270 7.97 -20.78 -17.98
N LEU A 271 8.36 -20.45 -16.74
CA LEU A 271 9.49 -19.59 -16.42
C LEU A 271 9.44 -18.24 -17.16
N SER A 272 8.23 -17.69 -17.31
CA SER A 272 7.96 -16.46 -18.07
C SER A 272 7.23 -15.41 -17.23
N MET A 273 7.34 -14.16 -17.67
CA MET A 273 6.58 -13.04 -17.11
C MET A 273 5.37 -12.73 -17.99
N TYR A 274 4.28 -12.25 -17.41
CA TYR A 274 3.09 -11.86 -18.15
C TYR A 274 2.29 -10.78 -17.42
N ILE A 275 1.39 -10.11 -18.13
CA ILE A 275 0.38 -9.24 -17.52
C ILE A 275 -1.01 -9.83 -17.74
N MET A 276 -1.94 -9.44 -16.88
CA MET A 276 -3.36 -9.70 -17.06
C MET A 276 -4.09 -8.39 -17.33
N TRP A 277 -4.85 -8.32 -18.42
CA TRP A 277 -5.71 -7.17 -18.69
C TRP A 277 -7.05 -7.63 -19.24
N LYS A 278 -8.14 -7.17 -18.59
CA LYS A 278 -9.53 -7.55 -18.89
C LYS A 278 -9.73 -9.08 -19.03
N GLY A 279 -9.10 -9.84 -18.13
CA GLY A 279 -9.18 -11.31 -18.10
C GLY A 279 -8.32 -12.04 -19.15
N LYS A 280 -7.59 -11.32 -20.01
CA LYS A 280 -6.68 -11.89 -20.99
C LYS A 280 -5.22 -11.79 -20.53
N ARG A 281 -4.46 -12.85 -20.79
CA ARG A 281 -3.02 -12.94 -20.54
C ARG A 281 -2.21 -12.42 -21.73
N TYR A 282 -1.18 -11.62 -21.47
CA TYR A 282 -0.22 -11.13 -22.46
C TYR A 282 1.19 -11.42 -21.95
N GLU A 283 1.99 -12.14 -22.74
CA GLU A 283 3.32 -12.59 -22.32
C GLU A 283 4.37 -11.49 -22.51
N ILE A 284 5.36 -11.45 -21.62
CA ILE A 284 6.61 -10.75 -21.85
C ILE A 284 7.60 -11.76 -22.42
N VAL A 285 7.98 -11.55 -23.67
CA VAL A 285 8.85 -12.45 -24.43
C VAL A 285 10.27 -11.91 -24.46
N ALA A 286 11.24 -12.82 -24.35
CA ALA A 286 12.65 -12.49 -24.54
C ALA A 286 13.08 -12.82 -25.97
N SER A 287 13.68 -11.86 -26.67
CA SER A 287 14.23 -12.00 -28.02
C SER A 287 15.74 -11.76 -28.05
#